data_AF-A0A7K4AR22-F1
#
_entry.id   AF-A0A7K4AR22-F1
#
_cell.length_a   1.000
_cell.length_b   1.000
_cell.length_c   1.000
_cell.angle_alpha   90.00
_cell.angle_beta   90.00
_cell.angle_gamma   90.00
#
_symmetry.space_group_name_H-M   'P 1'
#
loop_
_entity.id
_entity.type
_entity.pdbx_description
1 polymer ?
#
loop_
_entity_poly.entity_id
_entity_poly.type
_entity_poly.pdbx_seq_one_letter_code
_entity_poly.pdbx_strand_id
1 'polypeptide(L)' 'MPCWRWLNSVLEEAGVEVNDENRERIDQVIHDYVVDQASHGRCSMIIEEASQQIAGDSGMRRELIDKLQQVARP' A
#
# COMPACT_ATOMS: atom_id res chain seq x y z
N MET A 1 -0.47 -13.18 5.56
CA MET A 1 -0.89 -11.99 6.34
C MET A 1 -1.43 -10.97 5.34
N PRO A 2 -2.44 -10.17 5.72
CA PRO A 2 -2.94 -9.14 4.83
C PRO A 2 -1.83 -8.14 4.50
N CYS A 3 -1.69 -7.77 3.24
CA CYS A 3 -0.70 -6.82 2.75
C CYS A 3 -0.86 -5.45 3.42
N TRP A 4 -2.11 -5.05 3.70
CA TRP A 4 -2.41 -3.78 4.39
C TRP A 4 -1.80 -3.70 5.78
N ARG A 5 -1.61 -4.83 6.47
CA ARG A 5 -1.09 -4.86 7.83
C ARG A 5 0.35 -4.37 7.93
N TRP A 6 1.14 -4.57 6.88
CA TRP A 6 2.52 -4.11 6.78
C TRP A 6 2.64 -2.63 6.43
N LEU A 7 1.56 -2.03 5.94
CA LEU A 7 1.49 -0.64 5.48
C LEU A 7 0.56 0.19 6.37
N ASN A 8 0.34 -0.24 7.62
CA ASN A 8 -0.55 0.45 8.56
C ASN A 8 -0.18 1.93 8.73
N SER A 9 1.11 2.25 8.88
CA SER A 9 1.56 3.65 8.97
C SER A 9 1.18 4.48 7.75
N VAL A 10 1.24 3.89 6.54
CA VAL A 10 0.88 4.57 5.30
C VAL A 10 -0.63 4.76 5.18
N LEU A 11 -1.42 3.77 5.63
CA LEU A 11 -2.89 3.86 5.68
C LEU A 11 -3.35 4.93 6.68
N GLU A 12 -2.70 5.01 7.84
CA GLU A 12 -2.94 6.07 8.82
C GLU A 12 -2.60 7.46 8.25
N GLU A 13 -1.47 7.60 7.55
CA GLU A 13 -1.12 8.85 6.85
C GLU A 13 -2.12 9.21 5.74
N ALA A 14 -2.67 8.20 5.05
CA ALA A 14 -3.68 8.39 4.02
C ALA A 14 -5.06 8.77 4.59
N GLY A 15 -5.27 8.60 5.90
CA GLY A 15 -6.58 8.76 6.54
C GLY A 15 -7.56 7.65 6.15
N VAL A 16 -7.05 6.48 5.77
CA VAL A 16 -7.84 5.32 5.33
C VAL A 16 -7.96 4.32 6.49
N GLU A 17 -9.17 4.16 7.00
CA GLU A 17 -9.47 3.14 8.00
C GLU A 17 -9.85 1.83 7.30
N VAL A 18 -9.16 0.74 7.64
CA VAL A 18 -9.44 -0.59 7.11
C VAL A 18 -10.61 -1.22 7.89
N ASN A 19 -11.69 -1.55 7.20
CA ASN A 19 -12.87 -2.25 7.72
C ASN A 19 -13.20 -3.48 6.86
N ASP A 20 -14.13 -4.34 7.31
CA ASP A 20 -14.47 -5.57 6.58
C ASP A 20 -14.96 -5.35 5.15
N GLU A 21 -15.56 -4.19 4.84
CA GLU A 21 -16.08 -3.88 3.50
C GLU A 21 -14.99 -3.42 2.54
N ASN A 22 -13.97 -2.70 3.03
CA ASN A 22 -12.91 -2.13 2.19
C ASN A 22 -11.59 -2.91 2.26
N ARG A 23 -11.40 -3.81 3.24
CA ARG A 23 -10.12 -4.51 3.45
C ARG A 23 -9.65 -5.27 2.22
N GLU A 24 -10.56 -5.92 1.50
CA GLU A 24 -10.20 -6.71 0.30
C GLU A 24 -9.75 -5.79 -0.82
N ARG A 25 -10.44 -4.66 -1.00
CA ARG A 25 -10.09 -3.65 -2.00
C ARG A 25 -8.76 -2.97 -1.67
N ILE A 26 -8.50 -2.66 -0.40
CA ILE A 26 -7.23 -2.07 0.06
C ILE A 26 -6.10 -3.09 -0.13
N ASP A 27 -6.30 -4.35 0.26
CA ASP A 27 -5.28 -5.40 0.10
C ASP A 27 -4.92 -5.59 -1.37
N GLN A 28 -5.93 -5.60 -2.25
CA GLN A 28 -5.74 -5.75 -3.68
C GLN A 28 -4.97 -4.57 -4.29
N VAL A 29 -5.32 -3.32 -3.93
CA VAL A 29 -4.62 -2.13 -4.41
C VAL A 29 -3.16 -2.12 -3.97
N ILE A 30 -2.89 -2.52 -2.73
CA ILE A 30 -1.53 -2.65 -2.21
C ILE A 30 -0.78 -3.75 -2.96
N HIS A 31 -1.42 -4.89 -3.18
CA HIS A 31 -0.83 -6.01 -3.91
C HIS A 31 -0.47 -5.61 -5.35
N ASP A 32 -1.41 -5.03 -6.09
CA ASP A 32 -1.18 -4.54 -7.46
C ASP A 32 -0.07 -3.49 -7.50
N TYR A 33 -0.05 -2.56 -6.54
CA TYR A 33 1.01 -1.56 -6.45
C TYR A 33 2.38 -2.19 -6.21
N VAL A 34 2.50 -3.13 -5.28
CA VAL A 34 3.77 -3.80 -4.99
C VAL A 34 4.24 -4.65 -6.17
N VAL A 35 3.34 -5.37 -6.84
CA VAL A 35 3.66 -6.15 -8.04
C VAL A 35 4.15 -5.24 -9.18
N ASP A 36 3.49 -4.10 -9.40
CA ASP A 36 3.88 -3.10 -10.39
C ASP A 36 5.26 -2.50 -10.06
N GLN A 37 5.46 -2.00 -8.84
CA GLN A 37 6.73 -1.41 -8.43
C GLN A 37 7.88 -2.44 -8.43
N ALA A 38 7.61 -3.69 -8.04
CA ALA A 38 8.58 -4.78 -8.11
C ALA A 38 8.92 -5.14 -9.57
N SER A 39 7.94 -5.11 -10.49
CA SER A 39 8.18 -5.31 -11.92
C SER A 39 9.05 -4.20 -12.52
N HIS A 40 8.99 -2.99 -11.95
CA HIS A 40 9.87 -1.88 -12.27
C HIS A 40 11.24 -1.93 -11.56
N GLY A 41 11.50 -2.94 -10.73
CA GLY A 41 12.74 -3.09 -9.96
C GLY A 41 12.90 -2.06 -8.84
N ARG A 42 11.81 -1.43 -8.40
CA ARG A 42 11.81 -0.39 -7.36
C ARG A 42 11.64 -0.95 -5.95
N CYS A 43 11.01 -2.10 -5.79
CA CYS A 43 10.86 -2.79 -4.51
C CYS A 43 10.93 -4.31 -4.64
N SER A 44 10.97 -5.01 -3.51
CA SER A 44 10.87 -6.47 -3.46
C SER A 44 9.44 -6.94 -3.83
N MET A 45 9.31 -8.16 -4.35
CA MET A 45 8.00 -8.83 -4.47
C MET A 45 7.46 -9.30 -3.12
N ILE A 46 8.31 -9.31 -2.08
CA ILE A 46 7.92 -9.69 -0.73
C ILE A 46 7.31 -8.46 -0.03
N ILE A 47 6.04 -8.54 0.34
CA ILE A 47 5.27 -7.42 0.90
C ILE A 47 5.90 -6.81 2.16
N GLU A 48 6.52 -7.62 3.01
CA GLU A 48 7.20 -7.18 4.21
C GLU A 48 8.43 -6.30 3.89
N GLU A 49 9.25 -6.72 2.92
CA GLU A 49 10.39 -5.92 2.47
C GLU A 49 9.94 -4.72 1.63
N ALA A 50 8.90 -4.89 0.82
CA ALA A 50 8.32 -3.82 0.02
C ALA A 50 7.74 -2.73 0.91
N SER A 51 7.07 -3.07 2.02
CA SER A 51 6.52 -2.07 2.93
C SER A 51 7.61 -1.24 3.60
N GLN A 52 8.73 -1.85 3.96
CA GLN A 52 9.89 -1.12 4.50
C GLN A 52 10.50 -0.18 3.47
N GLN A 53 10.63 -0.63 2.21
CA GLN A 53 11.13 0.20 1.10
C GLN A 53 10.18 1.35 0.77
N ILE A 54 8.87 1.08 0.71
CA ILE A 54 7.83 2.08 0.48
C ILE A 54 7.78 3.08 1.63
N ALA A 55 7.89 2.64 2.89
CA ALA A 55 7.91 3.54 4.04
C ALA A 55 9.17 4.42 4.08
N GLY A 56 10.32 3.87 3.67
CA GLY A 56 11.59 4.58 3.58
C GLY A 56 11.70 5.53 2.39
N ASP A 57 10.98 5.25 1.30
CA ASP A 57 10.97 6.07 0.09
C ASP A 57 9.79 7.04 0.07
N SER A 58 10.08 8.34 0.20
CA SER A 58 9.04 9.38 0.26
C SER A 58 8.23 9.51 -1.03
N GLY A 59 8.78 9.09 -2.18
CA GLY A 59 8.07 9.08 -3.46
C GLY A 59 7.05 7.96 -3.49
N MET A 60 7.50 6.72 -3.28
CA MET A 60 6.63 5.54 -3.27
C MET A 60 5.57 5.62 -2.19
N ARG A 61 5.91 6.14 -1.01
CA ARG A 61 4.94 6.36 0.08
C ARG A 61 3.80 7.25 -0.38
N ARG A 62 4.14 8.39 -1.00
CA ARG A 62 3.16 9.39 -1.45
C ARG A 62 2.31 8.87 -2.60
N GLU A 63 2.91 8.14 -3.54
CA GLU A 63 2.18 7.47 -4.64
C GLU A 63 1.15 6.46 -4.11
N LEU A 64 1.55 5.65 -3.12
CA LEU A 64 0.65 4.68 -2.50
C LEU A 64 -0.47 5.38 -1.71
N ILE A 65 -0.17 6.44 -0.95
CA ILE A 65 -1.18 7.25 -0.24
C ILE A 65 -2.22 7.79 -1.21
N ASP A 66 -1.78 8.37 -2.32
CA ASP A 66 -2.68 8.95 -3.32
C ASP A 66 -3.61 7.88 -3.93
N LYS A 67 -3.06 6.71 -4.29
CA LYS A 67 -3.86 5.57 -4.76
C LYS A 67 -4.87 5.11 -3.71
N LEU A 68 -4.45 4.95 -2.45
CA LEU A 68 -5.31 4.53 -1.35
C LEU A 68 -6.45 5.53 -1.12
N GLN A 69 -6.17 6.84 -1.17
CA GLN A 69 -7.19 7.87 -1.03
C GLN A 69 -8.20 7.86 -2.19
N GLN A 70 -7.76 7.54 -3.41
CA GLN A 70 -8.66 7.42 -4.56
C GLN A 70 -9.62 6.22 -4.43
N VAL A 71 -9.17 5.10 -3.87
CA VAL A 71 -10.01 3.90 -3.72
C VAL A 71 -10.84 3.86 -2.44
N ALA A 72 -10.41 4.57 -1.40
CA ALA A 72 -11.14 4.68 -0.13
C ALA A 72 -12.21 5.78 -0.13
N ARG A 73 -12.20 6.69 -1.12
CA ARG A 73 -13.30 7.65 -1.32
C ARG A 73 -14.57 6.91 -1.80
N PRO A 74 -15.74 7.22 -1.21
CA PRO A 74 -17.03 6.70 -1.65
C PRO A 74 -17.43 7.20 -3.05
#